data_AF-A0A2T4GPL4-F1
#
_entry.id   AF-A0A2T4GPL4-F1
#
_cell.length_a   1.000
_cell.length_b   1.000
_cell.length_c   1.000
_cell.angle_alpha   90.00
_cell.angle_beta   90.00
_cell.angle_gamma   90.00
#
_symmetry.space_group_name_H-M   'P 1'
#
loop_
_entity.id
_entity.type
_entity.pdbx_description
1 polymer ?
#
loop_
_entity_poly.entity_id
_entity_poly.type
_entity_poly.pdbx_seq_one_letter_code
_entity_poly.pdbx_strand_id
1 'polypeptide(L)'
;MRLFRGFIAFVLASSPLVLAQDSGSSAILASLPKCALKCMAVSVSNSTCDLLDTQCTCRNEQLQAEIEKCVLADCTVRESLSTKNASMTLCGAPIRNRQAEILAVNDVLGTTSGIFVLQRFATKLFYKLPWGLDDLFIGLSMLMAIPCMVINSYGLTPNGMGRDIWTVTPEQVTNFGRNFYMMAMFYFTLQTFLKLAMVFFYLRIFPTRGVRRALWATVVFNCVFGVSFILIAAFQCQPISYFWTKWEHKTDNMGTCLDINAITWSSGSINIALDAWILSIPLSQLKKMNLDWRKKIGVGIMFSVGIFVTIVSILRLSATIKMRAGVGANNATWEYTEFDQWSTIEVNVGIICACMPSLRVLLVRLFPTMLGNSTQQQYYKYGSNAYGGPSKPGTKNRSRSRSQPLGTTSQVNKTAYRSHIDPIGITCDRTYEVEFGHKDNDETELFHMKDMELNRTGARF
;
A
#
# COMPACT_ATOMS: atom_id res chain seq x y z
N MET A 1 -44.16 3.78 -46.46
CA MET A 1 -43.00 3.30 -47.26
C MET A 1 -42.41 4.32 -48.24
N ARG A 2 -42.84 5.59 -48.30
CA ARG A 2 -42.17 6.64 -49.11
C ARG A 2 -41.20 7.52 -48.31
N LEU A 3 -41.37 7.63 -46.99
CA LEU A 3 -40.45 8.37 -46.11
C LEU A 3 -39.13 7.63 -45.83
N PHE A 4 -39.13 6.29 -45.92
CA PHE A 4 -37.92 5.49 -45.66
C PHE A 4 -36.94 5.47 -46.84
N ARG A 5 -37.42 5.66 -48.08
CA ARG A 5 -36.57 5.75 -49.28
C ARG A 5 -35.88 7.12 -49.40
N GLY A 6 -36.47 8.19 -48.85
CA GLY A 6 -35.85 9.52 -48.79
C GLY A 6 -34.69 9.61 -47.80
N PHE A 7 -34.77 8.87 -46.69
CA PHE A 7 -33.72 8.86 -45.66
C PHE A 7 -32.46 8.10 -46.12
N ILE A 8 -32.62 7.02 -46.88
CA ILE A 8 -31.49 6.25 -47.44
C ILE A 8 -30.75 7.03 -48.54
N ALA A 9 -31.47 7.85 -49.33
CA ALA A 9 -30.85 8.71 -50.35
C ALA A 9 -30.03 9.86 -49.74
N PHE A 10 -30.41 10.36 -48.55
CA PHE A 10 -29.67 11.41 -47.84
C PHE A 10 -28.43 10.87 -47.10
N VAL A 11 -28.45 9.60 -46.68
CA VAL A 11 -27.30 8.93 -46.06
C VAL A 11 -26.22 8.55 -47.08
N LEU A 12 -26.61 8.25 -48.34
CA LEU A 12 -25.63 7.99 -49.41
C LEU A 12 -25.00 9.25 -50.02
N ALA A 13 -25.60 10.43 -49.81
CA ALA A 13 -25.08 11.71 -50.31
C ALA A 13 -24.17 12.45 -49.31
N SER A 14 -23.96 11.91 -48.10
CA SER A 14 -23.11 12.49 -47.05
C SER A 14 -21.87 11.64 -46.71
N SER A 15 -21.52 10.68 -47.58
CA SER A 15 -20.19 10.08 -47.55
C SER A 15 -19.21 11.08 -48.14
N PRO A 16 -18.28 11.69 -47.39
CA PRO A 16 -17.12 12.27 -48.04
C PRO A 16 -16.40 11.09 -48.69
N LEU A 17 -16.42 11.06 -50.02
CA LEU A 17 -15.49 10.28 -50.81
C LEU A 17 -14.11 10.86 -50.48
N VAL A 18 -13.46 10.30 -49.46
CA VAL A 18 -12.08 10.63 -49.12
C VAL A 18 -11.22 9.98 -50.19
N LEU A 19 -11.04 10.69 -51.31
CA LEU A 19 -9.83 10.58 -52.12
C LEU A 19 -8.69 11.17 -51.29
N ALA A 20 -8.21 10.43 -50.29
CA ALA A 20 -6.93 10.72 -49.66
C ALA A 20 -5.85 9.96 -50.43
N GLN A 21 -5.33 10.57 -51.48
CA GLN A 21 -4.12 10.10 -52.11
C GLN A 21 -3.08 11.24 -52.20
N ASP A 22 -1.95 10.96 -51.53
CA ASP A 22 -0.57 11.20 -51.96
C ASP A 22 0.27 12.40 -51.51
N SER A 23 -0.30 13.50 -51.00
CA SER A 23 0.57 14.63 -50.61
C SER A 23 1.29 14.42 -49.27
N GLY A 24 0.65 13.74 -48.30
CA GLY A 24 1.19 13.55 -46.96
C GLY A 24 2.12 12.34 -46.82
N SER A 25 1.81 11.25 -47.51
CA SER A 25 2.57 9.99 -47.44
C SER A 25 3.99 10.16 -47.99
N SER A 26 4.11 10.82 -49.15
CA SER A 26 5.39 11.10 -49.82
C SER A 26 6.30 12.02 -49.00
N ALA A 27 5.73 13.02 -48.31
CA ALA A 27 6.47 13.90 -47.42
C ALA A 27 7.00 13.17 -46.16
N ILE A 28 6.19 12.27 -45.58
CA ILE A 28 6.62 11.45 -44.45
C ILE A 28 7.70 10.46 -44.90
N LEU A 29 7.51 9.77 -46.04
CA LEU A 29 8.50 8.87 -46.65
C LEU A 29 9.85 9.56 -46.93
N ALA A 30 9.82 10.83 -47.36
CA ALA A 30 11.02 11.63 -47.57
C ALA A 30 11.76 12.01 -46.28
N SER A 31 11.08 11.95 -45.12
CA SER A 31 11.68 12.23 -43.81
C SER A 31 12.38 11.01 -43.18
N LEU A 32 12.26 9.82 -43.78
CA LEU A 32 12.87 8.61 -43.24
C LEU A 32 14.39 8.57 -43.47
N PRO A 33 15.16 8.05 -42.49
CA PRO A 33 16.59 7.85 -42.64
C PRO A 33 16.91 6.83 -43.73
N LYS A 34 18.08 7.00 -44.37
CA LYS A 34 18.53 6.17 -45.50
C LYS A 34 18.59 4.67 -45.16
N CYS A 35 18.98 4.33 -43.92
CA CYS A 35 19.01 2.95 -43.45
C CYS A 35 17.61 2.31 -43.46
N ALA A 36 16.58 3.06 -43.04
CA ALA A 36 15.21 2.58 -42.97
C ALA A 36 14.57 2.44 -44.35
N LEU A 37 14.89 3.35 -45.28
CA LEU A 37 14.50 3.23 -46.68
C LEU A 37 15.08 1.96 -47.33
N LYS A 38 16.34 1.62 -47.02
CA LYS A 38 16.97 0.37 -47.48
C LYS A 38 16.23 -0.85 -46.94
N CYS A 39 15.91 -0.87 -45.64
CA CYS A 39 15.15 -1.96 -45.02
C CYS A 39 13.74 -2.11 -45.61
N MET A 40 13.02 -1.00 -45.79
CA MET A 40 11.70 -1.03 -46.42
C MET A 40 11.77 -1.52 -47.86
N ALA A 41 12.73 -1.05 -48.67
CA ALA A 41 12.89 -1.51 -50.05
C ALA A 41 13.14 -3.01 -50.15
N VAL A 42 14.01 -3.56 -49.29
CA VAL A 42 14.31 -5.00 -49.27
C VAL A 42 13.07 -5.80 -48.84
N SER A 43 12.44 -5.45 -47.72
CA SER A 43 11.28 -6.18 -47.22
C SER A 43 10.07 -6.08 -48.14
N VAL A 44 9.84 -4.93 -48.77
CA VAL A 44 8.72 -4.74 -49.72
C VAL A 44 8.96 -5.54 -51.00
N SER A 45 10.20 -5.62 -51.50
CA SER A 45 10.53 -6.42 -52.70
C SER A 45 10.29 -7.93 -52.54
N ASN A 46 10.31 -8.43 -51.29
CA ASN A 46 9.97 -9.80 -50.96
C ASN A 46 8.48 -9.99 -50.62
N SER A 47 7.68 -8.92 -50.65
CA SER A 47 6.28 -8.91 -50.26
C SER A 47 5.35 -8.74 -51.47
N THR A 48 4.04 -8.90 -51.25
CA THR A 48 3.01 -8.63 -52.26
C THR A 48 2.59 -7.16 -52.32
N CYS A 49 3.15 -6.30 -51.47
CA CYS A 49 2.83 -4.87 -51.42
C CYS A 49 3.78 -4.06 -52.30
N ASP A 50 3.31 -2.91 -52.82
CA ASP A 50 4.17 -1.92 -53.48
C ASP A 50 4.65 -0.86 -52.47
N LEU A 51 5.80 -0.22 -52.74
CA LEU A 51 6.43 0.77 -51.86
C LEU A 51 5.56 2.02 -51.64
N LEU A 52 4.72 2.35 -52.62
CA LEU A 52 3.78 3.47 -52.55
C LEU A 52 2.40 3.06 -52.03
N ASP A 53 2.11 1.75 -51.92
CA ASP A 53 0.87 1.27 -51.34
C ASP A 53 0.96 1.26 -49.82
N THR A 54 0.67 2.43 -49.24
CA THR A 54 0.66 2.64 -47.80
C THR A 54 -0.37 1.76 -47.11
N GLN A 55 -1.54 1.48 -47.71
CA GLN A 55 -2.56 0.64 -47.09
C GLN A 55 -2.14 -0.83 -47.00
N CYS A 56 -1.53 -1.38 -48.06
CA CYS A 56 -1.03 -2.74 -48.04
C CYS A 56 0.09 -2.90 -47.00
N THR A 57 1.03 -1.96 -46.99
CA THR A 57 2.16 -1.97 -46.03
C THR A 57 1.68 -1.85 -44.58
N CYS A 58 0.66 -1.04 -44.32
CA CYS A 58 0.13 -0.84 -42.98
C CYS A 58 -0.73 -1.99 -42.46
N ARG A 59 -1.34 -2.79 -43.36
CA ARG A 59 -2.22 -3.91 -42.97
C ARG A 59 -1.48 -5.24 -42.83
N ASN A 60 -0.29 -5.36 -43.42
CA ASN A 60 0.51 -6.58 -43.39
C ASN A 60 1.42 -6.63 -42.15
N GLU A 61 0.94 -7.26 -41.07
CA GLU A 61 1.67 -7.39 -39.79
C GLU A 61 3.02 -8.11 -39.94
N GLN A 62 3.12 -9.11 -40.83
CA GLN A 62 4.36 -9.86 -41.07
C GLN A 62 5.42 -8.95 -41.70
N LEU A 63 5.02 -8.18 -42.72
CA LEU A 63 5.89 -7.20 -43.37
C LEU A 63 6.37 -6.13 -42.39
N GLN A 64 5.48 -5.61 -41.54
CA GLN A 64 5.86 -4.65 -40.49
C GLN A 64 6.89 -5.23 -39.51
N ALA A 65 6.71 -6.48 -39.08
CA ALA A 65 7.65 -7.16 -38.19
C ALA A 65 9.02 -7.39 -38.84
N GLU A 66 9.07 -7.68 -40.15
CA GLU A 66 10.32 -7.82 -40.90
C GLU A 66 11.05 -6.50 -41.09
N ILE A 67 10.32 -5.43 -41.43
CA ILE A 67 10.85 -4.07 -41.50
C ILE A 67 11.41 -3.66 -40.15
N GLU A 68 10.67 -3.89 -39.05
CA GLU A 68 11.13 -3.57 -37.70
C GLU A 68 12.40 -4.34 -37.33
N LYS A 69 12.47 -5.65 -37.64
CA LYS A 69 13.69 -6.45 -37.42
C LYS A 69 14.89 -5.90 -38.19
N CYS A 70 14.72 -5.56 -39.47
CA CYS A 70 15.80 -4.99 -40.28
C CYS A 70 16.25 -3.63 -39.75
N VAL A 71 15.31 -2.74 -39.44
CA VAL A 71 15.60 -1.40 -38.92
C VAL A 71 16.32 -1.48 -37.58
N LEU A 72 15.94 -2.40 -36.69
CA LEU A 72 16.63 -2.60 -35.41
C LEU A 72 18.05 -3.16 -35.57
N ALA A 73 18.34 -3.86 -36.67
CA ALA A 73 19.66 -4.42 -36.94
C ALA A 73 20.60 -3.42 -37.65
N ASP A 74 20.08 -2.66 -38.61
CA ASP A 74 20.89 -1.86 -39.55
C ASP A 74 20.83 -0.34 -39.31
N CYS A 75 19.87 0.17 -38.51
CA CYS A 75 19.77 1.59 -38.17
C CYS A 75 20.24 1.89 -36.74
N THR A 76 20.63 3.15 -36.48
CA THR A 76 20.84 3.62 -35.11
C THR A 76 19.51 3.65 -34.34
N VAL A 77 19.54 3.60 -33.00
CA VAL A 77 18.28 3.61 -32.22
C VAL A 77 17.47 4.90 -32.39
N ARG A 78 18.14 6.04 -32.63
CA ARG A 78 17.44 7.29 -32.92
C ARG A 78 16.72 7.23 -34.25
N GLU A 79 17.35 6.66 -35.27
CA GLU A 79 16.75 6.45 -36.58
C GLU A 79 15.61 5.44 -36.49
N SER A 80 15.75 4.34 -35.75
CA SER A 80 14.70 3.35 -35.57
C SER A 80 13.46 3.93 -34.88
N LEU A 81 13.65 4.77 -33.84
CA LEU A 81 12.55 5.49 -33.19
C LEU A 81 11.87 6.50 -34.13
N SER A 82 12.66 7.25 -34.91
CA SER A 82 12.12 8.18 -35.92
C SER A 82 11.33 7.46 -37.00
N THR A 83 11.85 6.33 -37.50
CA THR A 83 11.19 5.46 -38.47
C THR A 83 9.89 4.88 -37.91
N LYS A 84 9.90 4.43 -36.63
CA LYS A 84 8.70 3.93 -35.97
C LYS A 84 7.64 5.02 -35.82
N ASN A 85 8.03 6.23 -35.44
CA ASN A 85 7.11 7.37 -35.37
C ASN A 85 6.51 7.70 -36.74
N ALA A 86 7.34 7.84 -37.76
CA ALA A 86 6.90 8.12 -39.13
C ALA A 86 5.97 7.02 -39.66
N SER A 87 6.32 5.75 -39.47
CA SER A 87 5.53 4.59 -39.91
C SER A 87 4.17 4.51 -39.19
N MET A 88 4.15 4.65 -37.86
CA MET A 88 2.91 4.61 -37.08
C MET A 88 1.99 5.80 -37.41
N THR A 89 2.56 6.98 -37.65
CA THR A 89 1.82 8.16 -38.09
C THR A 89 1.26 7.97 -39.50
N LEU A 90 2.06 7.41 -40.42
CA LEU A 90 1.65 7.11 -41.79
C LEU A 90 0.50 6.11 -41.84
N CYS A 91 0.53 5.09 -40.97
CA CYS A 91 -0.52 4.09 -40.86
C CYS A 91 -1.76 4.55 -40.08
N GLY A 92 -1.78 5.79 -39.56
CA GLY A 92 -2.89 6.30 -38.76
C GLY A 92 -3.12 5.50 -37.48
N ALA A 93 -2.06 4.94 -36.88
CA ALA A 93 -2.17 4.13 -35.68
C ALA A 93 -2.78 4.95 -34.52
N PRO A 94 -3.69 4.38 -33.72
CA PRO A 94 -4.31 5.11 -32.62
C PRO A 94 -3.28 5.51 -31.57
N ILE A 95 -3.20 6.80 -31.25
CA ILE A 95 -2.33 7.31 -30.18
C ILE A 95 -2.97 6.92 -28.84
N ARG A 96 -2.34 6.01 -28.11
CA ARG A 96 -2.81 5.63 -26.78
C ARG A 96 -2.27 6.61 -25.74
N ASN A 97 -3.15 7.14 -24.90
CA ASN A 97 -2.79 8.08 -23.84
C ASN A 97 -3.56 7.79 -22.55
N ARG A 98 -2.85 7.34 -21.51
CA ARG A 98 -3.39 7.07 -20.17
C ARG A 98 -2.85 8.02 -19.09
N GLN A 99 -2.22 9.12 -19.48
CA GLN A 99 -1.57 10.03 -18.52
C GLN A 99 -2.53 10.63 -17.51
N ALA A 100 -3.71 11.07 -17.95
CA ALA A 100 -4.71 11.65 -17.05
C ALA A 100 -5.17 10.64 -15.99
N GLU A 101 -5.30 9.37 -16.39
CA GLU A 101 -5.67 8.28 -15.47
C GLU A 101 -4.57 8.03 -14.43
N ILE A 102 -3.31 7.95 -14.86
CA ILE A 102 -2.14 7.79 -13.98
C ILE A 102 -2.07 8.93 -12.96
N LEU A 103 -2.17 10.18 -13.43
CA LEU A 103 -2.11 11.37 -12.57
C LEU A 103 -3.26 11.37 -11.57
N ALA A 104 -4.48 11.08 -12.02
CA ALA A 104 -5.64 11.02 -11.14
C ALA A 104 -5.47 9.96 -10.04
N VAL A 105 -4.99 8.76 -10.38
CA VAL A 105 -4.73 7.69 -9.39
C VAL A 105 -3.66 8.11 -8.40
N ASN A 106 -2.54 8.66 -8.88
CA ASN A 106 -1.43 9.11 -8.03
C ASN A 106 -1.85 10.21 -7.06
N ASP A 107 -2.53 11.24 -7.56
CA ASP A 107 -2.90 12.41 -6.76
C ASP A 107 -4.01 12.08 -5.76
N VAL A 108 -5.02 11.30 -6.15
CA VAL A 108 -6.12 10.89 -5.26
C VAL A 108 -5.62 9.99 -4.15
N LEU A 109 -4.87 8.92 -4.49
CA LEU A 109 -4.37 7.99 -3.48
C LEU A 109 -3.31 8.64 -2.59
N GLY A 110 -2.46 9.49 -3.17
CA GLY A 110 -1.44 10.21 -2.43
C GLY A 110 -2.00 11.23 -1.44
N THR A 111 -3.01 11.99 -1.86
CA THR A 111 -3.72 12.90 -0.95
C THR A 111 -4.45 12.13 0.15
N THR A 112 -5.11 11.03 -0.22
CA THR A 112 -5.84 10.19 0.74
C THR A 112 -4.89 9.59 1.78
N SER A 113 -3.76 9.00 1.36
CA SER A 113 -2.77 8.44 2.28
C SER A 113 -2.17 9.51 3.20
N GLY A 114 -1.88 10.71 2.66
CA GLY A 114 -1.45 11.87 3.43
C GLY A 114 -2.45 12.29 4.51
N ILE A 115 -3.75 12.34 4.19
CA ILE A 115 -4.81 12.66 5.17
C ILE A 115 -4.83 11.63 6.31
N PHE A 116 -4.69 10.34 6.02
CA PHE A 116 -4.65 9.29 7.05
C PHE A 116 -3.42 9.41 7.96
N VAL A 117 -2.26 9.77 7.40
CA VAL A 117 -1.04 10.02 8.18
C VAL A 117 -1.22 11.25 9.08
N LEU A 118 -1.76 12.34 8.54
CA LEU A 118 -2.07 13.55 9.32
C LEU A 118 -3.07 13.26 10.43
N GLN A 119 -4.14 12.52 10.13
CA GLN A 119 -5.13 12.06 11.11
C GLN A 119 -4.46 11.27 12.24
N ARG A 120 -3.55 10.36 11.90
CA ARG A 120 -2.81 9.56 12.88
C ARG A 120 -1.98 10.43 13.84
N PHE A 121 -1.18 11.35 13.29
CA PHE A 121 -0.36 12.25 14.12
C PHE A 121 -1.21 13.22 14.94
N ALA A 122 -2.26 13.79 14.35
CA ALA A 122 -3.20 14.66 15.05
C ALA A 122 -3.86 13.93 16.23
N THR A 123 -4.31 12.69 16.01
CA THR A 123 -4.91 11.86 17.08
C THR A 123 -3.93 11.69 18.24
N LYS A 124 -2.66 11.39 17.97
CA LYS A 124 -1.67 11.23 19.04
C LYS A 124 -1.36 12.54 19.76
N LEU A 125 -1.29 13.64 19.03
CA LEU A 125 -1.03 14.96 19.59
C LEU A 125 -2.18 15.44 20.49
N PHE A 126 -3.42 15.40 19.99
CA PHE A 126 -4.60 15.86 20.73
C PHE A 126 -4.86 15.01 21.98
N TYR A 127 -4.67 13.70 21.89
CA TYR A 127 -4.92 12.77 22.99
C TYR A 127 -3.70 12.45 23.84
N LYS A 128 -2.56 13.13 23.61
CA LYS A 128 -1.29 12.95 24.34
C LYS A 128 -0.86 11.47 24.42
N LEU A 129 -1.06 10.72 23.34
CA LEU A 129 -0.70 9.31 23.29
C LEU A 129 0.83 9.16 23.13
N PRO A 130 1.44 8.11 23.71
CA PRO A 130 2.88 7.93 23.60
C PRO A 130 3.29 7.59 22.16
N TRP A 131 4.33 8.28 21.72
CA TRP A 131 5.00 8.08 20.43
C TRP A 131 5.76 6.75 20.44
N GLY A 132 5.59 5.98 19.37
CA GLY A 132 6.31 4.73 19.16
C GLY A 132 7.18 4.78 17.91
N LEU A 133 8.04 3.77 17.76
CA LEU A 133 8.84 3.60 16.53
C LEU A 133 7.95 3.43 15.29
N ASP A 134 6.75 2.89 15.46
CA ASP A 134 5.75 2.80 14.39
C ASP A 134 5.35 4.16 13.83
N ASP A 135 5.31 5.21 14.65
CA ASP A 135 5.02 6.58 14.21
C ASP A 135 6.20 7.23 13.49
N LEU A 136 7.43 6.91 13.92
CA LEU A 136 8.63 7.38 13.25
C LEU A 136 8.69 6.82 11.83
N PHE A 137 8.55 5.50 11.68
CA PHE A 137 8.65 4.84 10.38
C PHE A 137 7.50 5.17 9.44
N ILE A 138 6.27 5.41 9.93
CA ILE A 138 5.19 5.90 9.06
C ILE A 138 5.44 7.34 8.58
N GLY A 139 6.02 8.19 9.44
CA GLY A 139 6.45 9.54 9.06
C GLY A 139 7.57 9.52 8.00
N LEU A 140 8.57 8.66 8.20
CA LEU A 140 9.64 8.44 7.22
C LEU A 140 9.11 7.87 5.89
N SER A 141 8.12 6.97 5.96
CA SER A 141 7.45 6.44 4.76
C SER A 141 6.77 7.55 3.97
N MET A 142 6.05 8.45 4.65
CA MET A 142 5.41 9.60 4.02
C MET A 142 6.44 10.58 3.44
N LEU A 143 7.56 10.82 4.13
CA LEU A 143 8.65 11.65 3.65
C LEU A 143 9.24 11.11 2.33
N MET A 144 9.30 9.79 2.17
CA MET A 144 9.72 9.13 0.92
C MET A 144 8.61 9.07 -0.13
N ALA A 145 7.34 9.04 0.28
CA ALA A 145 6.19 9.02 -0.63
C ALA A 145 6.03 10.32 -1.42
N ILE A 146 6.38 11.47 -0.82
CA ILE A 146 6.26 12.79 -1.45
C ILE A 146 7.15 12.89 -2.71
N PRO A 147 8.47 12.59 -2.67
CA PRO A 147 9.29 12.49 -3.87
C PRO A 147 8.72 11.54 -4.92
N CYS A 148 8.19 10.38 -4.51
CA CYS A 148 7.56 9.45 -5.45
C CYS A 148 6.40 10.11 -6.22
N MET A 149 5.50 10.81 -5.52
CA MET A 149 4.37 11.50 -6.15
C MET A 149 4.86 12.59 -7.11
N VAL A 150 5.84 13.39 -6.69
CA VAL A 150 6.39 14.48 -7.52
C VAL A 150 7.07 13.93 -8.77
N ILE A 151 7.89 12.88 -8.63
CA ILE A 151 8.57 12.27 -9.77
C ILE A 151 7.56 11.58 -10.69
N ASN A 152 6.49 10.96 -10.19
CA ASN A 152 5.47 10.39 -11.05
C ASN A 152 4.73 11.46 -11.87
N SER A 153 4.29 12.55 -11.22
CA SER A 153 3.50 13.59 -11.87
C SER A 153 4.32 14.50 -12.79
N TYR A 154 5.53 14.90 -12.38
CA TYR A 154 6.36 15.87 -13.11
C TYR A 154 7.59 15.26 -13.79
N GLY A 155 8.01 14.07 -13.38
CA GLY A 155 9.16 13.37 -13.94
C GLY A 155 8.75 12.34 -14.99
N LEU A 156 8.00 11.30 -14.62
CA LEU A 156 7.70 10.18 -15.51
C LEU A 156 6.59 10.50 -16.52
N THR A 157 5.49 11.10 -16.06
CA THR A 157 4.34 11.40 -16.93
C THR A 157 4.72 12.30 -18.11
N PRO A 158 5.39 13.46 -17.92
CA PRO A 158 5.75 14.33 -19.04
C PRO A 158 6.80 13.73 -19.98
N ASN A 159 7.61 12.78 -19.49
CA ASN A 159 8.64 12.09 -20.25
C ASN A 159 8.14 10.79 -20.93
N GLY A 160 6.82 10.63 -21.06
CA GLY A 160 6.23 9.59 -21.91
C GLY A 160 5.56 8.44 -21.19
N MET A 161 5.50 8.42 -19.85
CA MET A 161 4.73 7.39 -19.14
C MET A 161 3.26 7.46 -19.55
N GLY A 162 2.63 6.32 -19.81
CA GLY A 162 1.25 6.24 -20.29
C GLY A 162 1.05 6.61 -21.76
N ARG A 163 2.12 6.79 -22.53
CA ARG A 163 2.09 7.00 -23.99
C ARG A 163 2.99 6.00 -24.71
N ASP A 164 2.69 5.77 -25.97
CA ASP A 164 3.51 4.92 -26.84
C ASP A 164 4.89 5.53 -27.07
N ILE A 165 5.94 4.69 -27.07
CA ILE A 165 7.34 5.15 -27.11
C ILE A 165 7.66 5.94 -28.38
N TRP A 166 6.97 5.67 -29.48
CA TRP A 166 7.15 6.36 -30.75
C TRP A 166 6.66 7.81 -30.73
N THR A 167 5.86 8.20 -29.73
CA THR A 167 5.40 9.59 -29.54
C THR A 167 6.37 10.43 -28.69
N VAL A 168 7.45 9.82 -28.19
CA VAL A 168 8.36 10.38 -27.19
C VAL A 168 9.69 10.78 -27.84
N THR A 169 10.25 11.92 -27.44
CA THR A 169 11.54 12.36 -27.98
C THR A 169 12.71 11.60 -27.37
N PRO A 170 13.85 11.48 -28.07
CA PRO A 170 15.07 10.86 -27.54
C PRO A 170 15.54 11.41 -26.17
N GLU A 171 15.39 12.71 -25.95
CA GLU A 171 15.72 13.35 -24.68
C GLU A 171 14.74 12.94 -23.57
N GLN A 172 13.44 12.89 -23.88
CA GLN A 172 12.42 12.41 -22.95
C GLN A 172 12.65 10.94 -22.56
N VAL A 173 13.09 10.07 -23.47
CA VAL A 173 13.45 8.68 -23.15
C VAL A 173 14.58 8.61 -22.11
N THR A 174 15.60 9.46 -22.26
CA THR A 174 16.71 9.54 -21.29
C THR A 174 16.24 10.05 -19.93
N ASN A 175 15.40 11.09 -19.92
CA ASN A 175 14.82 11.64 -18.70
C ASN A 175 13.85 10.67 -18.02
N PHE A 176 13.07 9.90 -18.79
CA PHE A 176 12.23 8.82 -18.29
C PHE A 176 13.08 7.79 -17.54
N GLY A 177 14.16 7.30 -18.16
CA GLY A 177 15.09 6.37 -17.52
C GLY A 177 15.72 6.92 -16.24
N ARG A 178 16.12 8.20 -16.23
CA ARG A 178 16.69 8.84 -15.04
C ARG A 178 15.68 8.96 -13.89
N ASN A 179 14.44 9.35 -14.19
CA ASN A 179 13.37 9.43 -13.19
C ASN A 179 12.98 8.05 -12.67
N PHE A 180 12.91 7.04 -13.55
CA PHE A 180 12.60 5.67 -13.18
C PHE A 180 13.65 5.05 -12.26
N TYR A 181 14.93 5.36 -12.49
CA TYR A 181 16.02 4.98 -11.59
C TYR A 181 15.83 5.54 -10.17
N MET A 182 15.51 6.83 -10.05
CA MET A 182 15.25 7.46 -8.75
C MET A 182 14.01 6.86 -8.07
N MET A 183 12.94 6.60 -8.82
CA MET A 183 11.72 5.97 -8.31
C MET A 183 11.98 4.59 -7.73
N ALA A 184 12.81 3.77 -8.37
CA ALA A 184 13.16 2.45 -7.85
C ALA A 184 13.79 2.54 -6.44
N MET A 185 14.67 3.53 -6.20
CA MET A 185 15.33 3.71 -4.89
C MET A 185 14.32 4.09 -3.81
N PHE A 186 13.48 5.08 -4.10
CA PHE A 186 12.47 5.54 -3.17
C PHE A 186 11.44 4.45 -2.89
N TYR A 187 11.03 3.70 -3.91
CA TYR A 187 10.10 2.59 -3.77
C TYR A 187 10.61 1.52 -2.78
N PHE A 188 11.84 1.01 -2.94
CA PHE A 188 12.37 -0.01 -2.03
C PHE A 188 12.55 0.53 -0.60
N THR A 189 12.99 1.78 -0.47
CA THR A 189 13.13 2.45 0.82
C THR A 189 11.78 2.59 1.52
N LEU A 190 10.78 3.05 0.79
CA LEU A 190 9.42 3.24 1.29
C LEU A 190 8.80 1.91 1.72
N GLN A 191 8.86 0.88 0.88
CA GLN A 191 8.36 -0.46 1.22
C GLN A 191 8.99 -1.00 2.50
N THR A 192 10.30 -0.79 2.68
CA THR A 192 11.02 -1.20 3.88
C THR A 192 10.50 -0.47 5.12
N PHE A 193 10.38 0.86 5.07
CA PHE A 193 9.89 1.67 6.19
C PHE A 193 8.43 1.37 6.54
N LEU A 194 7.59 1.16 5.54
CA LEU A 194 6.18 0.83 5.75
C LEU A 194 6.02 -0.48 6.53
N LYS A 195 6.77 -1.51 6.15
CA LYS A 195 6.75 -2.82 6.84
C LYS A 195 7.32 -2.72 8.25
N LEU A 196 8.38 -1.93 8.45
CA LEU A 196 8.89 -1.64 9.78
C LEU A 196 7.84 -0.97 10.65
N ALA A 197 7.10 0.01 10.12
CA ALA A 197 6.01 0.65 10.86
C ALA A 197 4.94 -0.35 11.32
N MET A 198 4.52 -1.28 10.44
CA MET A 198 3.56 -2.33 10.79
C MET A 198 4.10 -3.30 11.85
N VAL A 199 5.34 -3.76 11.70
CA VAL A 199 5.96 -4.71 12.64
C VAL A 199 6.20 -4.09 14.01
N PHE A 200 6.64 -2.82 14.09
CA PHE A 200 6.78 -2.10 15.35
C PHE A 200 5.43 -1.86 16.03
N PHE A 201 4.39 -1.60 15.25
CA PHE A 201 3.03 -1.51 15.77
C PHE A 201 2.58 -2.85 16.39
N TYR A 202 2.91 -3.98 15.76
CA TYR A 202 2.63 -5.31 16.34
C TYR A 202 3.47 -5.64 17.57
N LEU A 203 4.73 -5.21 17.63
CA LEU A 203 5.58 -5.36 18.81
C LEU A 203 5.04 -4.61 20.03
N ARG A 204 4.33 -3.50 19.80
CA ARG A 204 3.65 -2.74 20.84
C ARG A 204 2.37 -3.41 21.34
N ILE A 205 1.63 -4.09 20.46
CA ILE A 205 0.35 -4.73 20.81
C ILE A 205 0.52 -6.10 21.45
N PHE A 206 1.44 -6.93 20.95
CA PHE A 206 1.52 -8.32 21.36
C PHE A 206 2.67 -8.54 22.36
N PRO A 207 2.38 -8.77 23.66
CA PRO A 207 3.41 -9.01 24.66
C PRO A 207 3.99 -10.43 24.63
N THR A 208 3.34 -11.37 23.93
CA THR A 208 3.70 -12.80 23.91
C THR A 208 5.14 -13.04 23.45
N ARG A 209 5.97 -13.66 24.30
CA ARG A 209 7.42 -13.88 24.06
C ARG A 209 7.74 -14.59 22.74
N GLY A 210 6.95 -15.59 22.34
CA GLY A 210 7.13 -16.29 21.06
C GLY A 210 6.88 -15.38 19.86
N VAL A 211 5.81 -14.59 19.91
CA VAL A 211 5.43 -13.65 18.85
C VAL A 211 6.44 -12.51 18.75
N ARG A 212 6.90 -11.97 19.89
CA ARG A 212 7.93 -10.93 19.90
C ARG A 212 9.25 -11.40 19.26
N ARG A 213 9.67 -12.64 19.50
CA ARG A 213 10.85 -13.21 18.83
C ARG A 213 10.65 -13.27 17.31
N ALA A 214 9.50 -13.74 16.85
CA ALA A 214 9.18 -13.78 15.42
C ALA A 214 9.11 -12.37 14.79
N LEU A 215 8.55 -11.39 15.50
CA LEU A 215 8.49 -10.00 15.04
C LEU A 215 9.89 -9.36 14.94
N TRP A 216 10.76 -9.54 15.93
CA TRP A 216 12.15 -9.07 15.84
C TRP A 216 12.93 -9.75 14.72
N ALA A 217 12.74 -11.05 14.50
CA ALA A 217 13.31 -11.74 13.35
C ALA A 217 12.80 -11.14 12.03
N THR A 218 11.52 -10.76 11.96
CA THR A 218 10.92 -10.09 10.81
C THR A 218 11.51 -8.70 10.58
N VAL A 219 11.78 -7.93 11.65
CA VAL A 219 12.48 -6.63 11.55
C VAL A 219 13.85 -6.80 10.90
N VAL A 220 14.66 -7.73 11.42
CA VAL A 220 16.01 -7.99 10.90
C VAL A 220 15.95 -8.42 9.44
N PHE A 221 15.08 -9.38 9.11
CA PHE A 221 14.91 -9.86 7.74
C PHE A 221 14.47 -8.73 6.80
N ASN A 222 13.49 -7.91 7.18
CA ASN A 222 13.00 -6.81 6.37
C ASN A 222 14.07 -5.73 6.14
N CYS A 223 14.88 -5.40 7.16
CA CYS A 223 16.01 -4.49 7.01
C CYS A 223 17.06 -5.04 6.04
N VAL A 224 17.47 -6.31 6.21
CA VAL A 224 18.48 -6.93 5.34
C VAL A 224 17.96 -7.01 3.90
N PHE A 225 16.72 -7.43 3.71
CA PHE A 225 16.06 -7.47 2.41
C PHE A 225 15.99 -6.07 1.77
N GLY A 226 15.48 -5.07 2.49
CA GLY A 226 15.37 -3.70 2.02
C GLY A 226 16.70 -3.09 1.61
N VAL A 227 17.71 -3.17 2.48
CA VAL A 227 19.06 -2.67 2.19
C VAL A 227 19.67 -3.38 0.98
N SER A 228 19.50 -4.70 0.88
CA SER A 228 20.02 -5.47 -0.26
C SER A 228 19.44 -5.01 -1.58
N PHE A 229 18.12 -4.82 -1.67
CA PHE A 229 17.47 -4.38 -2.91
C PHE A 229 17.72 -2.91 -3.24
N ILE A 230 17.88 -2.04 -2.23
CA ILE A 230 18.34 -0.65 -2.46
C ILE A 230 19.74 -0.66 -3.07
N LEU A 231 20.67 -1.45 -2.53
CA LEU A 231 22.03 -1.56 -3.09
C LEU A 231 22.03 -2.18 -4.49
N ILE A 232 21.28 -3.26 -4.71
CA ILE A 232 21.14 -3.88 -6.03
C ILE A 232 20.64 -2.86 -7.03
N ALA A 233 19.59 -2.11 -6.69
CA ALA A 233 19.00 -1.18 -7.63
C ALA A 233 19.88 0.08 -7.82
N ALA A 234 20.66 0.50 -6.82
CA ALA A 234 21.64 1.59 -6.95
C ALA A 234 22.81 1.20 -7.87
N PHE A 235 23.27 -0.06 -7.78
CA PHE A 235 24.41 -0.57 -8.52
C PHE A 235 24.03 -1.55 -9.63
N GLN A 236 22.79 -1.50 -10.11
CA GLN A 236 22.27 -2.46 -11.10
C GLN A 236 22.94 -2.35 -12.47
N CYS A 237 23.58 -1.22 -12.78
CA CYS A 237 24.32 -1.02 -14.02
C CYS A 237 25.71 -0.47 -13.73
N GLN A 238 26.70 -0.93 -14.50
CA GLN A 238 28.06 -0.42 -14.47
C GLN A 238 28.45 0.07 -15.87
N PRO A 239 28.79 1.37 -16.05
CA PRO A 239 28.64 2.47 -15.08
C PRO A 239 27.16 2.78 -14.79
N ILE A 240 26.86 3.47 -13.67
CA ILE A 240 25.47 3.80 -13.27
C ILE A 240 24.74 4.59 -14.38
N SER A 241 25.47 5.46 -15.08
CA SER A 241 24.95 6.23 -16.21
C SER A 241 24.45 5.38 -17.37
N TYR A 242 24.88 4.12 -17.44
CA TYR A 242 24.39 3.17 -18.43
C TYR A 242 22.90 2.85 -18.25
N PHE A 243 22.33 2.99 -17.04
CA PHE A 243 20.90 2.72 -16.82
C PHE A 243 19.98 3.54 -17.73
N TRP A 244 20.28 4.84 -17.90
CA TRP A 244 19.49 5.77 -18.71
C TRP A 244 20.07 6.05 -20.10
N THR A 245 21.25 5.51 -20.44
CA THR A 245 21.88 5.66 -21.76
C THR A 245 21.90 4.37 -22.58
N LYS A 246 21.62 3.20 -21.97
CA LYS A 246 21.59 1.89 -22.66
C LYS A 246 20.65 1.84 -23.88
N TRP A 247 19.63 2.69 -23.91
CA TRP A 247 18.69 2.74 -25.02
C TRP A 247 19.33 3.29 -26.30
N GLU A 248 20.44 4.04 -26.23
CA GLU A 248 21.07 4.63 -27.42
C GLU A 248 21.89 3.61 -28.24
N HIS A 249 22.20 2.43 -27.67
CA HIS A 249 22.94 1.33 -28.31
C HIS A 249 24.18 1.77 -29.14
N LYS A 250 24.90 2.81 -28.68
CA LYS A 250 26.21 3.15 -29.25
C LYS A 250 27.16 2.01 -28.96
N THR A 251 27.70 1.43 -30.02
CA THR A 251 28.57 0.25 -30.09
C THR A 251 29.85 0.33 -29.22
N ASP A 252 30.14 1.49 -28.63
CA ASP A 252 31.34 1.75 -27.81
C ASP A 252 31.10 1.75 -26.28
N ASN A 253 29.86 1.66 -25.80
CA ASN A 253 29.62 1.69 -24.35
C ASN A 253 29.57 0.26 -23.79
N MET A 254 30.73 -0.26 -23.35
CA MET A 254 30.92 -1.52 -22.59
C MET A 254 30.24 -1.49 -21.21
N GLY A 255 28.96 -1.17 -21.15
CA GLY A 255 28.17 -1.16 -19.92
C GLY A 255 27.38 -2.45 -19.77
N THR A 256 27.36 -3.02 -18.57
CA THR A 256 26.53 -4.19 -18.25
C THR A 256 25.52 -3.83 -17.18
N CYS A 257 24.28 -4.27 -17.35
CA CYS A 257 23.23 -4.17 -16.33
C CYS A 257 22.79 -5.57 -15.89
N LEU A 258 22.37 -5.67 -14.64
CA LEU A 258 21.65 -6.83 -14.13
C LEU A 258 20.30 -6.97 -14.85
N ASP A 259 19.80 -8.21 -14.92
CA ASP A 259 18.49 -8.48 -15.50
C ASP A 259 17.39 -7.86 -14.61
N ILE A 260 16.75 -6.81 -15.14
CA ILE A 260 15.66 -6.08 -14.48
C ILE A 260 14.50 -7.01 -14.16
N ASN A 261 14.21 -8.00 -15.01
CA ASN A 261 13.14 -8.95 -14.76
C ASN A 261 13.49 -9.85 -13.57
N ALA A 262 14.74 -10.32 -13.49
CA ALA A 262 15.20 -11.13 -12.36
C ALA A 262 15.12 -10.35 -11.04
N ILE A 263 15.52 -9.07 -11.03
CA ILE A 263 15.40 -8.19 -9.86
C ILE A 263 13.93 -7.98 -9.48
N THR A 264 13.07 -7.69 -10.46
CA THR A 264 11.67 -7.34 -10.19
C THR A 264 10.86 -8.55 -9.73
N TRP A 265 11.10 -9.74 -10.31
CA TRP A 265 10.42 -10.97 -9.92
C TRP A 265 10.88 -11.46 -8.55
N SER A 266 12.19 -11.48 -8.29
CA SER A 266 12.72 -11.88 -6.97
C SER A 266 12.22 -10.97 -5.85
N SER A 267 12.34 -9.64 -6.04
CA SER A 267 11.82 -8.68 -5.05
C SER A 267 10.31 -8.81 -4.90
N GLY A 268 9.55 -8.91 -6.00
CA GLY A 268 8.09 -9.04 -5.98
C GLY A 268 7.61 -10.26 -5.21
N SER A 269 8.17 -11.44 -5.48
CA SER A 269 7.82 -12.68 -4.78
C SER A 269 8.11 -12.61 -3.28
N ILE A 270 9.28 -12.09 -2.89
CA ILE A 270 9.63 -11.93 -1.48
C ILE A 270 8.74 -10.87 -0.81
N ASN A 271 8.40 -9.80 -1.51
CA ASN A 271 7.52 -8.74 -0.99
C ASN A 271 6.14 -9.30 -0.63
N ILE A 272 5.54 -10.07 -1.55
CA ILE A 272 4.25 -10.75 -1.35
C ILE A 272 4.32 -11.73 -0.17
N ALA A 273 5.39 -12.54 -0.10
CA ALA A 273 5.59 -13.48 1.00
C ALA A 273 5.67 -12.76 2.36
N LEU A 274 6.38 -11.62 2.41
CA LEU A 274 6.46 -10.79 3.61
C LEU A 274 5.11 -10.20 4.00
N ASP A 275 4.31 -9.74 3.04
CA ASP A 275 3.00 -9.16 3.34
C ASP A 275 2.05 -10.23 3.90
N ALA A 276 2.03 -11.42 3.31
CA ALA A 276 1.27 -12.56 3.82
C ALA A 276 1.75 -12.98 5.21
N TRP A 277 3.07 -12.99 5.45
CA TRP A 277 3.65 -13.32 6.74
C TRP A 277 3.24 -12.31 7.83
N ILE A 278 3.43 -11.01 7.58
CA ILE A 278 3.08 -9.93 8.52
C ILE A 278 1.58 -10.00 8.84
N LEU A 279 0.73 -10.24 7.84
CA LEU A 279 -0.71 -10.39 8.01
C LEU A 279 -1.11 -11.62 8.84
N SER A 280 -0.34 -12.72 8.76
CA SER A 280 -0.63 -13.96 9.48
C SER A 280 -0.44 -13.85 11.00
N ILE A 281 0.45 -12.97 11.46
CA ILE A 281 0.80 -12.79 12.88
C ILE A 281 -0.42 -12.40 13.73
N PRO A 282 -1.15 -11.30 13.44
CA PRO A 282 -2.33 -10.93 14.23
C PRO A 282 -3.44 -11.99 14.13
N LEU A 283 -3.62 -12.65 12.99
CA LEU A 283 -4.60 -13.73 12.85
C LEU A 283 -4.35 -14.90 13.79
N SER A 284 -3.08 -15.29 13.94
CA SER A 284 -2.70 -16.40 14.81
C SER A 284 -3.03 -16.10 16.28
N GLN A 285 -2.96 -14.83 16.68
CA GLN A 285 -3.29 -14.38 18.03
C GLN A 285 -4.80 -14.26 18.25
N LEU A 286 -5.54 -13.79 17.24
CA LEU A 286 -7.00 -13.64 17.34
C LEU A 286 -7.73 -14.95 17.55
N LYS A 287 -7.26 -16.06 16.96
CA LYS A 287 -7.85 -17.39 17.18
C LYS A 287 -7.79 -17.84 18.64
N LYS A 288 -6.85 -17.30 19.43
CA LYS A 288 -6.62 -17.66 20.83
C LYS A 288 -7.29 -16.70 21.82
N MET A 289 -7.89 -15.60 21.35
CA MET A 289 -8.38 -14.52 22.20
C MET A 289 -9.90 -14.36 22.09
N ASN A 290 -10.62 -14.59 23.19
CA ASN A 290 -12.06 -14.35 23.31
C ASN A 290 -12.35 -12.84 23.38
N LEU A 291 -12.25 -12.15 22.24
CA LEU A 291 -12.58 -10.73 22.13
C LEU A 291 -14.08 -10.50 21.92
N ASP A 292 -14.63 -9.47 22.57
CA ASP A 292 -15.96 -8.95 22.30
C ASP A 292 -16.17 -8.66 20.81
N TRP A 293 -17.39 -8.94 20.31
CA TRP A 293 -17.76 -8.84 18.90
C TRP A 293 -17.38 -7.49 18.25
N ARG A 294 -17.51 -6.38 19.00
CA ARG A 294 -17.16 -5.03 18.52
C ARG A 294 -15.65 -4.85 18.30
N LYS A 295 -14.82 -5.43 19.17
CA LYS A 295 -13.35 -5.43 19.00
C LYS A 295 -12.96 -6.33 17.82
N LYS A 296 -13.71 -7.42 17.60
CA LYS A 296 -13.54 -8.34 16.48
C LYS A 296 -13.79 -7.66 15.12
N ILE A 297 -14.80 -6.79 15.01
CA ILE A 297 -15.08 -6.01 13.79
C ILE A 297 -13.90 -5.10 13.42
N GLY A 298 -13.38 -4.32 14.38
CA GLY A 298 -12.28 -3.39 14.10
C GLY A 298 -11.00 -4.10 13.64
N VAL A 299 -10.73 -5.29 14.19
CA VAL A 299 -9.60 -6.11 13.73
C VAL A 299 -9.90 -6.76 12.38
N GLY A 300 -11.15 -7.15 12.12
CA GLY A 300 -11.60 -7.65 10.82
C GLY A 300 -11.37 -6.64 9.68
N ILE A 301 -11.65 -5.36 9.91
CA ILE A 301 -11.42 -4.28 8.92
C ILE A 301 -9.93 -4.11 8.61
N MET A 302 -9.06 -4.12 9.65
CA MET A 302 -7.61 -4.05 9.43
C MET A 302 -7.11 -5.25 8.64
N PHE A 303 -7.65 -6.44 8.92
CA PHE A 303 -7.30 -7.65 8.22
C PHE A 303 -7.76 -7.64 6.75
N SER A 304 -8.97 -7.15 6.46
CA SER A 304 -9.45 -7.04 5.07
C SER A 304 -8.57 -6.13 4.22
N VAL A 305 -8.08 -5.03 4.79
CA VAL A 305 -7.18 -4.14 4.07
C VAL A 305 -5.81 -4.77 3.87
N GLY A 306 -5.31 -5.51 4.86
CA GLY A 306 -4.09 -6.31 4.70
C GLY A 306 -4.19 -7.36 3.59
N ILE A 307 -5.31 -8.08 3.48
CA ILE A 307 -5.55 -9.00 2.36
C ILE A 307 -5.56 -8.22 1.03
N PHE A 308 -6.25 -7.08 0.98
CA PHE A 308 -6.31 -6.27 -0.22
C PHE A 308 -4.91 -5.81 -0.69
N VAL A 309 -4.02 -5.39 0.23
CA VAL A 309 -2.62 -5.08 -0.08
C VAL A 309 -1.89 -6.29 -0.67
N THR A 310 -2.09 -7.49 -0.12
CA THR A 310 -1.47 -8.70 -0.70
C THR A 310 -1.97 -9.01 -2.11
N ILE A 311 -3.26 -8.80 -2.39
CA ILE A 311 -3.84 -8.97 -3.73
C ILE A 311 -3.22 -7.97 -4.71
N VAL A 312 -3.13 -6.70 -4.31
CA VAL A 312 -2.51 -5.64 -5.11
C VAL A 312 -1.05 -6.00 -5.46
N SER A 313 -0.30 -6.55 -4.49
CA SER A 313 1.08 -6.99 -4.68
C SER A 313 1.20 -8.14 -5.71
N ILE A 314 0.24 -9.07 -5.71
CA ILE A 314 0.14 -10.14 -6.72
C ILE A 314 -0.17 -9.57 -8.11
N LEU A 315 -1.09 -8.59 -8.19
CA LEU A 315 -1.43 -7.94 -9.46
C LEU A 315 -0.24 -7.18 -10.05
N ARG A 316 0.58 -6.53 -9.20
CA ARG A 316 1.85 -5.90 -9.60
C ARG A 316 2.83 -6.90 -10.22
N LEU A 317 3.01 -8.06 -9.59
CA LEU A 317 3.87 -9.12 -10.13
C LEU A 317 3.33 -9.66 -11.46
N SER A 318 2.01 -9.86 -11.56
CA SER A 318 1.34 -10.28 -12.80
C SER A 318 1.54 -9.28 -13.94
N ALA A 319 1.45 -7.97 -13.67
CA ALA A 319 1.75 -6.93 -14.65
C ALA A 319 3.19 -7.05 -15.17
N THR A 320 4.15 -7.31 -14.29
CA THR A 320 5.56 -7.52 -14.67
C THR A 320 5.75 -8.74 -15.58
N ILE A 321 4.99 -9.82 -15.35
CA ILE A 321 5.04 -11.02 -16.18
C ILE A 321 4.46 -10.73 -17.58
N LYS A 322 3.36 -9.98 -17.66
CA LYS A 322 2.76 -9.55 -18.94
C LYS A 322 3.71 -8.71 -19.77
N MET A 323 4.48 -7.81 -19.14
CA MET A 323 5.51 -7.03 -19.83
C MET A 323 6.56 -7.93 -20.50
N ARG A 324 7.04 -8.98 -19.80
CA ARG A 324 8.01 -9.92 -20.40
C ARG A 324 7.42 -10.77 -21.53
N ALA A 325 6.12 -11.09 -21.46
CA ALA A 325 5.45 -11.94 -22.45
C ALA A 325 5.32 -11.28 -23.84
N GLY A 326 5.76 -10.03 -24.02
CA GLY A 326 5.90 -9.41 -25.34
C GLY A 326 4.57 -9.11 -26.05
N VAL A 327 3.48 -8.96 -25.29
CA VAL A 327 2.14 -8.68 -25.83
C VAL A 327 2.04 -7.27 -26.47
N GLY A 328 3.12 -6.48 -26.44
CA GLY A 328 3.24 -5.22 -27.16
C GLY A 328 4.68 -4.93 -27.59
N ALA A 329 5.24 -5.79 -28.45
CA ALA A 329 6.59 -5.68 -29.02
C ALA A 329 7.09 -4.22 -29.12
N ASN A 330 8.12 -3.91 -28.31
CA ASN A 330 8.91 -2.69 -28.37
C ASN A 330 8.22 -1.37 -27.94
N ASN A 331 7.31 -1.38 -26.96
CA ASN A 331 6.74 -0.15 -26.36
C ASN A 331 6.96 -0.05 -24.84
N ALA A 332 8.23 0.15 -24.41
CA ALA A 332 8.59 0.18 -23.00
C ALA A 332 7.80 1.20 -22.16
N THR A 333 7.65 2.45 -22.61
CA THR A 333 6.92 3.50 -21.86
C THR A 333 5.45 3.17 -21.62
N TRP A 334 4.83 2.39 -22.50
CA TRP A 334 3.45 1.91 -22.32
C TRP A 334 3.41 0.73 -21.35
N GLU A 335 4.29 -0.25 -21.52
CA GLU A 335 4.31 -1.47 -20.71
C GLU A 335 4.63 -1.21 -19.22
N TYR A 336 5.50 -0.24 -18.92
CA TYR A 336 5.80 0.15 -17.54
C TYR A 336 4.64 0.87 -16.83
N THR A 337 3.61 1.32 -17.56
CA THR A 337 2.49 2.08 -17.00
C THR A 337 1.70 1.25 -15.99
N GLU A 338 1.34 0.02 -16.34
CA GLU A 338 0.57 -0.84 -15.43
C GLU A 338 1.40 -1.20 -14.18
N PHE A 339 2.69 -1.47 -14.36
CA PHE A 339 3.60 -1.76 -13.26
C PHE A 339 3.70 -0.60 -12.26
N ASP A 340 3.85 0.64 -12.75
CA ASP A 340 3.92 1.82 -11.89
C ASP A 340 2.57 2.10 -11.20
N GLN A 341 1.45 1.98 -11.92
CA GLN A 341 0.11 2.15 -11.34
C GLN A 341 -0.12 1.18 -10.16
N TRP A 342 0.18 -0.11 -10.34
CA TRP A 342 0.02 -1.09 -9.26
C TRP A 342 0.98 -0.82 -8.09
N SER A 343 2.20 -0.36 -8.35
CA SER A 343 3.17 0.03 -7.31
C SER A 343 2.68 1.24 -6.50
N THR A 344 2.10 2.23 -7.17
CA THR A 344 1.50 3.41 -6.53
C THR A 344 0.30 3.02 -5.65
N ILE A 345 -0.56 2.12 -6.13
CA ILE A 345 -1.68 1.60 -5.34
C ILE A 345 -1.17 0.82 -4.11
N GLU A 346 -0.22 -0.09 -4.30
CA GLU A 346 0.36 -0.93 -3.24
C GLU A 346 0.88 -0.08 -2.07
N VAL A 347 1.68 0.93 -2.39
CA VAL A 347 2.30 1.82 -1.41
C VAL A 347 1.27 2.66 -0.65
N ASN A 348 0.36 3.33 -1.36
CA ASN A 348 -0.61 4.22 -0.72
C ASN A 348 -1.63 3.46 0.12
N VAL A 349 -2.14 2.32 -0.37
CA VAL A 349 -3.04 1.45 0.39
C VAL A 349 -2.31 0.87 1.61
N GLY A 350 -1.04 0.51 1.47
CA GLY A 350 -0.19 0.09 2.57
C GLY A 350 -0.07 1.14 3.68
N ILE A 351 0.17 2.40 3.32
CA ILE A 351 0.21 3.53 4.28
C ILE A 351 -1.15 3.69 4.97
N ILE A 352 -2.26 3.66 4.22
CA ILE A 352 -3.62 3.73 4.77
C ILE A 352 -3.84 2.59 5.78
N CYS A 353 -3.44 1.36 5.43
CA CYS A 353 -3.52 0.19 6.29
C CYS A 353 -2.74 0.38 7.60
N ALA A 354 -1.52 0.92 7.54
CA ALA A 354 -0.71 1.20 8.71
C ALA A 354 -1.30 2.30 9.62
N CYS A 355 -2.13 3.21 9.07
CA CYS A 355 -2.81 4.27 9.82
C CYS A 355 -4.15 3.84 10.43
N MET A 356 -4.78 2.76 9.94
CA MET A 356 -6.09 2.27 10.43
C MET A 356 -6.18 2.04 11.94
N PRO A 357 -5.13 1.54 12.64
CA PRO A 357 -5.19 1.42 14.09
C PRO A 357 -5.42 2.72 14.84
N SER A 358 -4.80 3.80 14.39
CA SER A 358 -5.01 5.12 14.97
C SER A 358 -6.40 5.64 14.65
N LEU A 359 -6.90 5.41 13.42
CA LEU A 359 -8.26 5.76 13.02
C LEU A 359 -9.30 5.08 13.92
N ARG A 360 -9.10 3.80 14.25
CA ARG A 360 -9.98 3.07 15.19
C ARG A 360 -10.03 3.75 16.56
N VAL A 361 -8.88 4.15 17.10
CA VAL A 361 -8.81 4.85 18.40
C VAL A 361 -9.56 6.18 18.34
N LEU A 362 -9.41 6.94 17.25
CA LEU A 362 -10.13 8.19 17.04
C LEU A 362 -11.66 7.97 16.95
N LEU A 363 -12.11 6.98 16.18
CA LEU A 363 -13.54 6.69 16.03
C LEU A 363 -14.23 6.29 17.34
N VAL A 364 -13.55 5.48 18.16
CA VAL A 364 -14.06 5.09 19.49
C VAL A 364 -14.20 6.30 20.43
N ARG A 365 -13.30 7.29 20.33
CA ARG A 365 -13.34 8.49 21.17
C ARG A 365 -14.29 9.58 20.69
N LEU A 366 -14.46 9.75 19.38
CA LEU A 366 -15.37 10.76 18.81
C LEU A 366 -16.83 10.32 18.81
N PHE A 367 -17.09 9.02 18.67
CA PHE A 367 -18.45 8.47 18.65
C PHE A 367 -18.67 7.41 19.72
N PRO A 368 -18.56 7.77 21.02
CA PRO A 368 -18.80 6.82 22.11
C PRO A 368 -20.22 6.24 22.04
N THR A 369 -21.19 7.03 21.55
CA THR A 369 -22.60 6.65 21.44
C THR A 369 -22.93 5.78 20.23
N MET A 370 -22.23 5.89 19.09
CA MET A 370 -22.45 5.02 17.92
C MET A 370 -21.69 3.68 18.02
N LEU A 371 -20.54 3.65 18.73
CA LEU A 371 -19.72 2.43 18.89
C LEU A 371 -19.86 1.75 20.26
N GLY A 372 -20.66 2.30 21.18
CA GLY A 372 -21.23 1.58 22.32
C GLY A 372 -21.10 2.29 23.66
N ASN A 373 -22.22 2.86 24.12
CA ASN A 373 -22.53 2.86 25.55
C ASN A 373 -22.76 1.42 25.99
N SER A 374 -21.79 0.85 26.68
CA SER A 374 -22.04 -0.25 27.60
C SER A 374 -21.18 0.01 28.83
N THR A 375 -21.87 0.11 29.97
CA THR A 375 -21.35 0.22 31.35
C THR A 375 -20.67 1.52 31.78
N GLN A 376 -21.34 2.68 31.68
CA GLN A 376 -20.99 3.81 32.57
C GLN A 376 -22.18 4.66 33.05
N GLN A 377 -23.41 4.12 33.05
CA GLN A 377 -24.59 4.91 33.44
C GLN A 377 -25.62 4.22 34.35
N GLN A 378 -25.29 3.07 34.96
CA GLN A 378 -26.22 2.39 35.87
C GLN A 378 -25.88 2.45 37.37
N TYR A 379 -24.81 3.14 37.79
CA TYR A 379 -24.44 3.20 39.21
C TYR A 379 -24.78 4.52 39.95
N TYR A 380 -25.33 5.54 39.27
CA TYR A 380 -25.63 6.85 39.89
C TYR A 380 -27.12 7.18 40.08
N LYS A 381 -28.02 6.19 39.99
CA LYS A 381 -29.44 6.38 40.35
C LYS A 381 -29.93 5.29 41.30
N TYR A 382 -29.42 5.31 42.53
CA TYR A 382 -30.13 4.77 43.68
C TYR A 382 -29.89 5.70 44.86
N GLY A 383 -30.79 6.66 45.05
CA GLY A 383 -30.66 7.64 46.14
C GLY A 383 -31.50 8.89 45.99
N SER A 384 -32.72 8.79 45.45
CA SER A 384 -33.70 9.88 45.56
C SER A 384 -35.07 9.30 45.89
N ASN A 385 -35.21 8.76 47.09
CA ASN A 385 -36.53 8.64 47.70
C ASN A 385 -36.66 9.74 48.76
N ALA A 386 -37.32 10.79 48.32
CA ALA A 386 -38.04 11.71 49.18
C ALA A 386 -39.14 10.93 49.91
N TYR A 387 -39.11 10.96 51.25
CA TYR A 387 -40.32 10.85 52.06
C TYR A 387 -40.16 11.74 53.28
N GLY A 388 -40.84 12.87 53.25
CA GLY A 388 -41.16 13.64 54.44
C GLY A 388 -42.25 12.92 55.25
N GLY A 389 -42.11 12.93 56.57
CA GLY A 389 -43.15 12.51 57.50
C GLY A 389 -42.62 12.41 58.94
N PRO A 390 -43.34 12.90 59.97
CA PRO A 390 -42.73 13.43 61.19
C PRO A 390 -42.87 12.51 62.42
N SER A 391 -41.92 12.52 63.36
CA SER A 391 -42.18 12.13 64.77
C SER A 391 -41.08 12.58 65.75
N LYS A 392 -41.44 13.58 66.58
CA LYS A 392 -41.24 13.80 68.03
C LYS A 392 -39.98 13.36 68.82
N PRO A 393 -39.71 14.04 69.96
CA PRO A 393 -38.36 14.26 70.50
C PRO A 393 -37.98 13.30 71.63
N GLY A 394 -36.70 12.98 71.74
CA GLY A 394 -36.18 12.16 72.83
C GLY A 394 -34.67 12.25 73.00
N THR A 395 -34.27 12.80 74.15
CA THR A 395 -33.02 12.61 74.90
C THR A 395 -31.67 13.05 74.30
N LYS A 396 -31.19 14.13 74.91
CA LYS A 396 -29.80 14.61 74.96
C LYS A 396 -28.85 13.50 75.41
N ASN A 397 -27.73 13.32 74.71
CA ASN A 397 -26.45 13.13 75.38
C ASN A 397 -25.29 13.71 74.56
N ARG A 398 -24.55 14.61 75.19
CA ARG A 398 -23.32 15.23 74.70
C ARG A 398 -22.16 14.25 74.90
N SER A 399 -21.42 13.95 73.84
CA SER A 399 -19.97 13.72 73.97
C SER A 399 -19.25 13.76 72.63
N ARG A 400 -18.38 14.78 72.53
CA ARG A 400 -17.08 14.86 71.85
C ARG A 400 -16.99 14.54 70.34
N SER A 401 -16.79 15.63 69.62
CA SER A 401 -16.07 15.72 68.34
C SER A 401 -14.87 14.76 68.27
N ARG A 402 -14.93 13.83 67.32
CA ARG A 402 -13.75 13.25 66.66
C ARG A 402 -14.05 13.24 65.17
N SER A 403 -13.32 14.06 64.42
CA SER A 403 -13.32 14.08 62.97
C SER A 403 -13.03 12.69 62.41
N GLN A 404 -14.02 12.07 61.77
CA GLN A 404 -13.81 10.91 60.90
C GLN A 404 -13.45 11.41 59.50
N PRO A 405 -12.42 10.86 58.84
CA PRO A 405 -12.22 11.09 57.42
C PRO A 405 -13.33 10.38 56.63
N LEU A 406 -13.75 11.04 55.56
CA LEU A 406 -14.75 10.58 54.61
C LEU A 406 -14.18 9.40 53.80
N GLY A 407 -14.30 8.18 54.33
CA GLY A 407 -13.95 6.94 53.65
C GLY A 407 -15.13 5.99 53.70
N THR A 408 -15.69 5.65 52.54
CA THR A 408 -16.78 4.68 52.43
C THR A 408 -16.22 3.27 52.60
N THR A 409 -16.05 2.79 53.83
CA THR A 409 -15.87 1.36 54.07
C THR A 409 -17.19 0.65 53.84
N SER A 410 -17.33 -0.01 52.70
CA SER A 410 -18.39 -1.00 52.48
C SER A 410 -18.11 -2.21 53.37
N GLN A 411 -18.71 -2.26 54.57
CA GLN A 411 -18.79 -3.51 55.31
C GLN A 411 -19.75 -4.44 54.57
N VAL A 412 -19.21 -5.47 53.91
CA VAL A 412 -20.00 -6.64 53.51
C VAL A 412 -20.37 -7.37 54.81
N ASN A 413 -21.62 -7.27 55.23
CA ASN A 413 -22.18 -8.16 56.23
C ASN A 413 -22.03 -9.60 55.72
N LYS A 414 -21.06 -10.35 56.26
CA LYS A 414 -20.97 -11.79 56.05
C LYS A 414 -22.22 -12.41 56.66
N THR A 415 -23.22 -12.71 55.83
CA THR A 415 -24.21 -13.73 56.16
C THR A 415 -23.46 -15.02 56.48
N ALA A 416 -23.69 -15.52 57.69
CA ALA A 416 -23.01 -16.67 58.24
C ALA A 416 -23.30 -17.92 57.40
N TYR A 417 -22.29 -18.39 56.65
CA TYR A 417 -22.16 -19.81 56.33
C TYR A 417 -20.92 -20.31 57.06
N ARG A 418 -21.06 -20.63 58.35
CA ARG A 418 -20.04 -21.35 59.12
C ARG A 418 -20.04 -22.80 58.66
N SER A 419 -19.19 -23.14 57.70
CA SER A 419 -18.73 -24.52 57.56
C SER A 419 -17.87 -24.85 58.80
N HIS A 420 -18.14 -25.99 59.40
CA HIS A 420 -17.47 -26.58 60.57
C HIS A 420 -15.94 -26.36 60.53
N ILE A 421 -15.38 -25.68 61.54
CA ILE A 421 -13.93 -25.53 61.74
C ILE A 421 -13.57 -26.40 62.94
N ASP A 422 -12.66 -27.36 62.74
CA ASP A 422 -12.09 -28.19 63.79
C ASP A 422 -11.27 -27.34 64.78
N PRO A 423 -11.31 -27.64 66.09
CA PRO A 423 -10.80 -26.75 67.15
C PRO A 423 -9.27 -26.69 67.29
N ILE A 424 -8.49 -27.31 66.38
CA ILE A 424 -7.03 -27.33 66.47
C ILE A 424 -6.43 -27.02 65.09
N GLY A 425 -6.11 -25.74 64.88
CA GLY A 425 -5.39 -25.25 63.70
C GLY A 425 -5.27 -23.72 63.70
N ILE A 426 -4.16 -23.19 63.17
CA ILE A 426 -3.98 -21.75 62.99
C ILE A 426 -4.67 -21.34 61.68
N THR A 427 -5.69 -20.52 61.77
CA THR A 427 -6.34 -19.88 60.61
C THR A 427 -5.64 -18.56 60.29
N CYS A 428 -5.19 -18.40 59.05
CA CYS A 428 -4.62 -17.16 58.54
C CYS A 428 -5.62 -16.53 57.57
N ASP A 429 -6.29 -15.45 58.00
CA ASP A 429 -7.11 -14.62 57.14
C ASP A 429 -6.23 -13.52 56.53
N ARG A 430 -6.18 -13.47 55.19
CA ARG A 430 -5.47 -12.43 54.44
C ARG A 430 -6.48 -11.53 53.75
N THR A 431 -6.54 -10.27 54.16
CA THR A 431 -7.31 -9.22 53.47
C THR A 431 -6.41 -8.45 52.51
N TYR A 432 -6.89 -8.21 51.31
CA TYR A 432 -6.25 -7.35 50.32
C TYR A 432 -7.09 -6.10 50.15
N GLU A 433 -6.45 -4.94 50.15
CA GLU A 433 -7.06 -3.65 49.83
C GLU A 433 -6.74 -3.33 48.38
N VAL A 434 -7.77 -3.14 47.56
CA VAL A 434 -7.62 -2.80 46.14
C VAL A 434 -7.75 -1.28 46.03
N GLU A 435 -6.62 -0.61 45.88
CA GLU A 435 -6.57 0.84 45.70
C GLU A 435 -6.67 1.17 44.20
N PHE A 436 -7.79 1.77 43.78
CA PHE A 436 -7.93 2.29 42.41
C PHE A 436 -7.24 3.65 42.33
N GLY A 437 -6.04 3.67 41.75
CA GLY A 437 -5.32 4.91 41.48
C GLY A 437 -6.09 5.80 40.50
N HIS A 438 -6.38 7.04 40.90
CA HIS A 438 -7.11 8.03 40.09
C HIS A 438 -6.19 8.65 39.01
N LYS A 439 -5.66 7.82 38.11
CA LYS A 439 -5.01 8.24 36.86
C LYS A 439 -5.50 7.33 35.74
N ASP A 440 -6.24 7.94 34.82
CA ASP A 440 -6.81 7.34 33.62
C ASP A 440 -5.82 6.44 32.85
N ASN A 441 -5.84 5.16 33.16
CA ASN A 441 -5.37 4.05 32.33
C ASN A 441 -6.12 2.80 32.78
N ASP A 442 -7.28 2.55 32.16
CA ASP A 442 -7.90 1.22 32.14
C ASP A 442 -7.04 0.30 31.27
N GLU A 443 -5.90 -0.11 31.80
CA GLU A 443 -5.30 -1.40 31.48
C GLU A 443 -5.49 -2.24 32.74
N THR A 444 -6.42 -3.19 32.68
CA THR A 444 -6.47 -4.29 33.64
C THR A 444 -5.14 -5.03 33.56
N GLU A 445 -4.19 -4.64 34.40
CA GLU A 445 -3.05 -5.48 34.72
C GLU A 445 -3.63 -6.71 35.43
N LEU A 446 -3.96 -7.73 34.64
CA LEU A 446 -4.33 -9.05 35.14
C LEU A 446 -3.12 -9.57 35.92
N PHE A 447 -3.12 -9.33 37.23
CA PHE A 447 -2.24 -10.05 38.14
C PHE A 447 -2.44 -11.54 37.88
N HIS A 448 -1.38 -12.19 37.40
CA HIS A 448 -1.32 -13.64 37.37
C HIS A 448 -1.42 -14.12 38.82
N MET A 449 -2.55 -14.75 39.20
CA MET A 449 -2.62 -15.56 40.41
C MET A 449 -1.76 -16.81 40.21
N LYS A 450 -0.44 -16.67 40.30
CA LYS A 450 0.46 -17.77 40.62
C LYS A 450 0.67 -17.69 42.12
N ASP A 451 -0.10 -18.49 42.86
CA ASP A 451 0.23 -19.07 44.19
C ASP A 451 -1.00 -19.76 44.80
N MET A 452 -1.72 -20.59 44.02
CA MET A 452 -2.73 -21.50 44.57
C MET A 452 -2.56 -22.94 44.09
N GLU A 453 -1.32 -23.37 43.90
CA GLU A 453 -0.97 -24.79 43.92
C GLU A 453 0.03 -25.02 45.06
N LEU A 454 -0.53 -25.11 46.27
CA LEU A 454 0.13 -25.71 47.43
C LEU A 454 0.46 -27.15 47.06
N ASN A 455 1.72 -27.38 46.68
CA ASN A 455 2.25 -28.71 46.44
C ASN A 455 2.36 -29.44 47.79
N ARG A 456 1.24 -30.01 48.23
CA ARG A 456 1.17 -31.08 49.21
C ARG A 456 1.89 -32.28 48.60
N THR A 457 3.18 -32.45 48.90
CA THR A 457 3.83 -33.76 49.04
C THR A 457 5.29 -33.55 49.45
N GLY A 458 5.67 -34.07 50.62
CA GLY A 458 7.08 -34.31 50.95
C GLY A 458 7.56 -33.84 52.32
N ALA A 459 6.99 -34.36 53.40
CA ALA A 459 7.71 -34.51 54.67
C ALA A 459 7.17 -35.76 55.38
N ARG A 460 7.91 -36.87 55.28
CA ARG A 460 7.78 -38.04 56.16
C ARG A 460 9.06 -38.07 57.01
N PHE A 461 8.83 -38.04 58.32
CA PHE A 461 9.65 -38.44 59.47
C PHE A 461 11.15 -38.20 59.45
#